data_AF-A0A812XHK2-F1
#
_entry.id   AF-A0A812XHK2-F1
#
_cell.length_a   1.000
_cell.length_b   1.000
_cell.length_c   1.000
_cell.angle_alpha   90.00
_cell.angle_beta   90.00
_cell.angle_gamma   90.00
#
_symmetry.space_group_name_H-M   'P 1'
#
loop_
_entity.id
_entity.type
_entity.pdbx_description
1 polymer ?
#
loop_
_entity_poly.entity_id
_entity_poly.type
_entity_poly.pdbx_seq_one_letter_code
_entity_poly.pdbx_strand_id
1 'polypeptide(L)'
;MVKTCVFGAKRRKFRETKESRKAFHLRRNHACVWAEPPKSHAHPEDKTVMMELGKSMEYQLTMSKDDFSKRFLNTGQADEQTPAASDQKKDDQAYRFLKMGRFMMRSQLDAIYQGQVFDVKTRAVFDVRHDARRYEVKRKYRITKIFGGRHSYELEIYEMMRNAFMKYGFQAKIGRMDGVIVAYHNTAEVFGFQYLPLADMERCIYGGREAANVAFDLSVKVLQTLLDFLTQEEELSKNSTIKMT
;
A
#
# COMPACT_ATOMS: atom_id res chain seq x y z
N MET A 1 -10.89 38.77 -27.99
CA MET A 1 -11.95 38.76 -26.94
C MET A 1 -12.09 37.33 -26.44
N VAL A 2 -11.29 36.95 -25.44
CA VAL A 2 -11.26 35.57 -24.89
C VAL A 2 -12.40 35.46 -23.88
N LYS A 3 -13.43 34.69 -24.22
CA LYS A 3 -14.51 34.34 -23.28
C LYS A 3 -13.99 33.27 -22.32
N THR A 4 -13.54 33.71 -21.15
CA THR A 4 -13.27 32.83 -20.02
C THR A 4 -14.61 32.31 -19.48
N CYS A 5 -14.90 31.03 -19.70
CA CYS A 5 -16.05 30.36 -19.09
C CYS A 5 -15.71 30.02 -17.64
N VAL A 6 -16.15 30.86 -16.70
CA VAL A 6 -16.04 30.60 -15.27
C VAL A 6 -17.11 29.58 -14.90
N PHE A 7 -16.73 28.30 -14.77
CA PHE A 7 -17.61 27.29 -14.19
C PHE A 7 -17.89 27.65 -12.73
N GLY A 8 -19.12 28.06 -12.46
CA GLY A 8 -19.66 28.23 -11.11
C GLY A 8 -19.81 26.88 -10.40
N ALA A 9 -18.70 26.28 -9.98
CA ALA A 9 -18.72 25.09 -9.15
C ALA A 9 -18.84 25.51 -7.68
N LYS A 10 -19.95 25.15 -7.01
CA LYS A 10 -20.01 25.11 -5.54
C LYS A 10 -18.75 24.40 -5.05
N ARG A 11 -17.89 25.08 -4.28
CA ARG A 11 -16.70 24.47 -3.67
C ARG A 11 -17.17 23.23 -2.90
N ARG A 12 -16.91 22.03 -3.43
CA ARG A 12 -17.07 20.79 -2.67
C ARG A 12 -16.09 20.90 -1.51
N LYS A 13 -16.59 20.92 -0.27
CA LYS A 13 -15.73 20.77 0.92
C LYS A 13 -14.99 19.45 0.76
N PHE A 14 -13.69 19.51 0.49
CA PHE A 14 -12.83 18.34 0.58
C PHE A 14 -12.88 17.85 2.03
N ARG A 15 -13.23 16.59 2.22
CA ARG A 15 -13.31 15.99 3.56
C ARG A 15 -11.90 15.54 3.94
N GLU A 16 -11.47 15.91 5.14
CA GLU A 16 -10.14 15.63 5.69
C GLU A 16 -9.76 14.15 5.52
N THR A 17 -8.65 13.90 4.83
CA THR A 17 -7.99 12.60 4.85
C THR A 17 -7.44 12.37 6.25
N LYS A 18 -7.77 11.24 6.88
CA LYS A 18 -7.13 10.84 8.15
C LYS A 18 -5.63 10.65 7.90
N GLU A 19 -4.83 11.62 8.33
CA GLU A 19 -3.38 11.47 8.38
C GLU A 19 -3.02 10.53 9.53
N SER A 20 -2.37 9.42 9.21
CA SER A 20 -1.65 8.64 10.21
C SER A 20 -0.21 9.14 10.23
N ARG A 21 0.27 9.68 11.36
CA ARG A 21 1.69 9.99 11.54
C ARG A 21 2.51 8.73 11.28
N LYS A 22 3.49 8.81 10.37
CA LYS A 22 4.40 7.71 10.03
C LYS A 22 5.76 8.00 10.64
N ALA A 23 6.14 7.20 11.64
CA ALA A 23 7.49 7.23 12.19
C ALA A 23 8.32 6.05 11.66
N PHE A 24 9.64 6.21 11.64
CA PHE A 24 10.61 5.14 11.43
C PHE A 24 11.82 5.39 12.33
N HIS A 25 12.47 4.34 12.79
CA HIS A 25 13.71 4.42 13.56
C HIS A 25 14.89 4.33 12.61
N LEU A 26 15.88 5.21 12.79
CA LEU A 26 17.17 5.10 12.12
C LEU A 26 18.17 4.45 13.08
N ARG A 27 18.82 3.38 12.64
CA ARG A 27 19.89 2.71 13.38
C ARG A 27 21.17 2.77 12.57
N ARG A 28 22.28 3.20 13.16
CA ARG A 28 23.59 3.20 12.50
C ARG A 28 24.46 2.08 13.05
N ASN A 29 25.14 1.37 12.15
CA ASN A 29 26.30 0.53 12.49
C ASN A 29 27.57 1.15 11.87
N HIS A 30 28.73 0.51 12.06
CA HIS A 30 30.03 1.04 11.59
C HIS A 30 30.14 1.34 10.09
N ALA A 31 29.21 0.85 9.24
CA ALA A 31 29.27 1.01 7.79
C ALA A 31 27.99 1.58 7.15
N CYS A 32 26.82 1.54 7.81
CA CYS A 32 25.54 1.87 7.19
C CYS A 32 24.46 2.29 8.19
N VAL A 33 23.41 2.95 7.67
CA VAL A 33 22.21 3.35 8.40
C VAL A 33 21.03 2.53 7.88
N TRP A 34 20.26 1.96 8.80
CA TRP A 34 19.08 1.15 8.52
C TRP A 34 17.84 1.89 9.03
N ALA A 35 16.78 1.90 8.23
CA ALA A 35 15.47 2.40 8.64
C ALA A 35 14.56 1.22 8.98
N GLU A 36 14.05 1.19 10.20
CA GLU A 36 13.09 0.18 10.66
C GLU A 36 11.77 0.86 11.02
N PRO A 37 10.61 0.30 10.63
CA PRO A 37 9.35 0.78 11.16
C PRO A 37 9.34 0.58 12.69
N PRO A 38 8.73 1.49 13.47
CA PRO A 38 8.51 1.26 14.90
C PRO A 38 7.76 -0.04 15.10
N LYS A 39 8.22 -0.83 16.08
CA LYS A 39 7.40 -1.93 16.60
C LYS A 39 6.09 -1.30 17.05
N SER A 40 5.02 -1.53 16.30
CA SER A 40 3.74 -0.91 16.62
C SER A 40 3.23 -1.54 17.91
N HIS A 41 3.38 -0.83 19.04
CA HIS A 41 2.39 -0.91 20.10
C HIS A 41 1.20 -0.07 19.65
N ALA A 42 0.55 -0.47 18.55
CA ALA A 42 -0.74 0.11 18.20
C ALA A 42 -1.66 -0.24 19.37
N HIS A 43 -2.30 0.75 19.97
CA HIS A 43 -3.38 0.45 20.91
C HIS A 43 -4.39 -0.43 20.16
N PRO A 44 -4.99 -1.46 20.80
CA PRO A 44 -5.95 -2.35 20.14
C PRO A 44 -7.05 -1.60 19.39
N GLU A 45 -7.43 -0.43 19.90
CA GLU A 45 -8.41 0.51 19.34
C GLU A 45 -8.02 1.10 17.96
N ASP A 46 -6.72 1.17 17.64
CA ASP A 46 -6.18 1.75 16.40
C ASP A 46 -6.13 0.73 15.25
N LYS A 47 -6.22 -0.57 15.56
CA LYS A 47 -6.26 -1.62 14.54
C LYS A 47 -7.65 -1.67 13.93
N THR A 48 -7.83 -0.95 12.83
CA THR A 48 -9.05 -1.10 12.03
C THR A 48 -9.14 -2.52 11.46
N VAL A 49 -10.31 -3.14 11.56
CA VAL A 49 -10.65 -4.44 10.92
C VAL A 49 -10.16 -4.52 9.47
N MET A 50 -10.13 -3.40 8.76
CA MET A 50 -9.62 -3.31 7.38
C MET A 50 -8.14 -3.70 7.23
N MET A 51 -7.30 -3.38 8.21
CA MET A 51 -5.87 -3.69 8.14
C MET A 51 -5.61 -5.19 8.30
N GLU A 52 -6.30 -5.83 9.24
CA GLU A 52 -6.18 -7.27 9.47
C GLU A 52 -6.83 -8.07 8.33
N LEU A 53 -8.00 -7.64 7.88
CA LEU A 53 -8.68 -8.24 6.75
C LEU A 53 -7.83 -8.14 5.48
N GLY A 54 -7.19 -6.99 5.23
CA GLY A 54 -6.31 -6.81 4.08
C GLY A 54 -5.15 -7.80 4.07
N LYS A 55 -4.46 -7.97 5.21
CA LYS A 55 -3.38 -8.97 5.35
C LYS A 55 -3.87 -10.40 5.16
N SER A 56 -5.02 -10.74 5.75
CA SER A 56 -5.62 -12.07 5.62
C SER A 56 -5.97 -12.38 4.16
N MET A 57 -6.61 -11.44 3.46
CA MET A 57 -6.97 -11.61 2.05
C MET A 57 -5.75 -11.62 1.14
N GLU A 58 -4.69 -10.86 1.43
CA GLU A 58 -3.42 -10.95 0.69
C GLU A 58 -2.86 -12.38 0.75
N TYR A 59 -2.86 -13.00 1.93
CA TYR A 59 -2.48 -14.42 2.06
C TYR A 59 -3.45 -15.36 1.37
N GLN A 60 -4.76 -15.10 1.44
CA GLN A 60 -5.77 -15.90 0.75
C GLN A 60 -5.55 -15.91 -0.78
N LEU A 61 -5.05 -14.81 -1.34
CA LEU A 61 -4.84 -14.64 -2.78
C LEU A 61 -3.47 -15.10 -3.27
N THR A 62 -2.50 -15.26 -2.37
CA THR A 62 -1.10 -15.58 -2.72
C THR A 62 -0.65 -16.98 -2.29
N MET A 63 -1.40 -17.65 -1.41
CA MET A 63 -1.09 -18.98 -0.91
C MET A 63 -1.97 -20.06 -1.54
N SER A 64 -1.52 -21.32 -1.44
CA SER A 64 -2.38 -22.45 -1.75
C SER A 64 -3.58 -22.50 -0.79
N LYS A 65 -4.70 -23.05 -1.27
CA LYS A 65 -5.92 -23.21 -0.46
C LYS A 65 -5.65 -24.04 0.80
N ASP A 66 -4.82 -25.08 0.68
CA ASP A 66 -4.51 -25.99 1.78
C ASP A 66 -3.65 -25.30 2.84
N ASP A 67 -2.63 -24.55 2.42
CA ASP A 67 -1.78 -23.79 3.36
C ASP A 67 -2.56 -22.68 4.05
N PHE A 68 -3.44 -22.00 3.32
CA PHE A 68 -4.30 -20.98 3.90
C PHE A 68 -5.26 -21.60 4.92
N SER A 69 -5.90 -22.72 4.58
CA SER A 69 -6.86 -23.40 5.46
C SER A 69 -6.19 -23.88 6.74
N LYS A 70 -5.04 -24.55 6.64
CA LYS A 70 -4.27 -25.04 7.81
C LYS A 70 -3.84 -23.91 8.74
N ARG A 71 -3.45 -22.74 8.20
CA ARG A 71 -2.87 -21.65 9.00
C ARG A 71 -3.89 -20.64 9.53
N PHE A 72 -5.00 -20.44 8.84
CA PHE A 72 -5.95 -19.36 9.14
C PHE A 72 -7.40 -19.82 9.38
N LEU A 73 -7.77 -21.04 8.95
CA LEU A 73 -9.09 -21.61 9.22
C LEU A 73 -8.99 -22.62 10.37
N ASN A 74 -9.74 -22.37 11.43
CA ASN A 74 -9.77 -23.25 12.59
C ASN A 74 -10.56 -24.53 12.25
N THR A 75 -9.94 -25.46 11.52
CA THR A 75 -10.58 -26.67 10.96
C THR A 75 -10.49 -27.88 11.90
N GLY A 76 -10.20 -27.67 13.19
CA GLY A 76 -10.18 -28.75 14.20
C GLY A 76 -8.97 -29.69 14.11
N GLN A 77 -8.04 -29.46 13.18
CA GLN A 77 -6.75 -30.15 13.06
C GLN A 77 -5.59 -29.20 13.38
N ALA A 78 -5.75 -28.39 14.43
CA ALA A 78 -4.63 -27.61 14.95
C ALA A 78 -3.78 -28.56 15.80
N ASP A 79 -2.79 -29.23 15.19
CA ASP A 79 -1.70 -29.79 15.98
C ASP A 79 -1.07 -28.64 16.77
N GLU A 80 -0.97 -28.80 18.10
CA GLU A 80 -0.40 -27.83 19.06
C GLU A 80 1.05 -27.42 18.71
N GLN A 81 1.66 -28.09 17.74
CA GLN A 81 3.03 -27.87 17.25
C GLN A 81 3.09 -26.96 16.01
N THR A 82 1.96 -26.44 15.52
CA THR A 82 1.98 -25.47 14.41
C THR A 82 2.35 -24.10 14.99
N PRO A 83 3.58 -23.59 14.80
CA PRO A 83 3.94 -22.29 15.35
C PRO A 83 3.02 -21.22 14.77
N ALA A 84 2.71 -20.21 15.58
CA ALA A 84 1.89 -19.07 15.19
C ALA A 84 2.35 -18.53 13.82
N ALA A 85 1.38 -18.23 12.94
CA ALA A 85 1.58 -17.87 11.53
C ALA A 85 2.54 -16.67 11.28
N SER A 86 2.97 -15.97 12.33
CA SER A 86 3.90 -14.84 12.27
C SER A 86 5.37 -15.22 12.06
N ASP A 87 5.82 -16.38 12.56
CA ASP A 87 7.26 -16.60 12.78
C ASP A 87 7.93 -17.42 11.66
N GLN A 88 7.22 -18.38 11.05
CA GLN A 88 7.77 -19.19 9.95
C GLN A 88 7.81 -18.47 8.59
N LYS A 89 7.21 -17.28 8.46
CA LYS A 89 7.01 -16.62 7.16
C LYS A 89 8.09 -15.65 6.70
N LYS A 90 9.12 -15.38 7.50
CA LYS A 90 10.20 -14.49 7.04
C LYS A 90 11.11 -15.17 5.99
N ASP A 91 11.21 -16.49 6.00
CA ASP A 91 12.26 -17.19 5.24
C ASP A 91 11.88 -17.55 3.79
N ASP A 92 10.59 -17.65 3.44
CA ASP A 92 10.13 -18.01 2.07
C ASP A 92 9.64 -16.82 1.22
N GLN A 93 9.85 -15.58 1.68
CA GLN A 93 9.42 -14.40 0.91
C GLN A 93 10.40 -14.06 -0.20
N ALA A 94 9.88 -13.88 -1.41
CA ALA A 94 10.67 -13.35 -2.51
C ALA A 94 10.88 -11.84 -2.35
N TYR A 95 12.13 -11.40 -2.53
CA TYR A 95 12.50 -9.99 -2.42
C TYR A 95 13.25 -9.51 -3.67
N ARG A 96 13.06 -8.23 -4.00
CA ARG A 96 13.94 -7.49 -4.92
C ARG A 96 14.56 -6.31 -4.20
N PHE A 97 15.80 -6.03 -4.57
CA PHE A 97 16.57 -4.91 -4.05
C PHE A 97 16.80 -3.88 -5.16
N LEU A 98 16.56 -2.62 -4.84
CA LEU A 98 16.84 -1.48 -5.70
C LEU A 98 17.88 -0.59 -5.03
N LYS A 99 19.01 -0.39 -5.71
CA LYS A 99 19.98 0.64 -5.35
C LYS A 99 19.66 1.92 -6.13
N MET A 100 19.45 3.03 -5.42
CA MET A 100 19.26 4.35 -6.01
C MET A 100 20.00 5.39 -5.19
N GLY A 101 20.94 6.10 -5.80
CA GLY A 101 21.88 6.94 -5.07
C GLY A 101 22.61 6.15 -3.98
N ARG A 102 22.50 6.61 -2.73
CA ARG A 102 23.05 5.93 -1.53
C ARG A 102 22.04 5.02 -0.83
N PHE A 103 20.81 4.94 -1.31
CA PHE A 103 19.81 4.03 -0.74
C PHE A 103 19.91 2.64 -1.35
N MET A 104 19.74 1.65 -0.47
CA MET A 104 19.36 0.30 -0.83
C MET A 104 17.96 0.05 -0.28
N MET A 105 16.99 -0.14 -1.17
CA MET A 105 15.60 -0.38 -0.83
C MET A 105 15.23 -1.84 -1.11
N ARG A 106 14.49 -2.46 -0.19
CA ARG A 106 13.95 -3.82 -0.35
C ARG A 106 12.46 -3.75 -0.61
N SER A 107 11.99 -4.54 -1.58
CA SER A 107 10.57 -4.76 -1.85
C SER A 107 10.25 -6.24 -1.78
N GLN A 108 9.21 -6.60 -1.03
CA GLN A 108 8.62 -7.94 -1.01
C GLN A 108 7.75 -8.11 -2.25
N LEU A 109 7.80 -9.31 -2.86
CA LEU A 109 6.99 -9.65 -4.02
C LEU A 109 5.82 -10.55 -3.59
N ASP A 110 4.63 -10.25 -4.11
CA ASP A 110 3.41 -10.95 -3.71
C ASP A 110 3.06 -12.08 -4.69
N ALA A 111 3.12 -11.82 -6.00
CA ALA A 111 2.72 -12.79 -7.01
C ALA A 111 3.58 -12.72 -8.28
N ILE A 112 3.73 -13.87 -8.94
CA ILE A 112 4.35 -14.01 -10.25
C ILE A 112 3.43 -14.83 -11.14
N TYR A 113 3.13 -14.33 -12.34
CA TYR A 113 2.35 -15.07 -13.34
C TYR A 113 2.95 -14.85 -14.72
N GLN A 114 3.27 -15.94 -15.42
CA GLN A 114 3.90 -15.92 -16.75
C GLN A 114 5.15 -15.02 -16.84
N GLY A 115 5.97 -15.01 -15.78
CA GLY A 115 7.21 -14.23 -15.71
C GLY A 115 7.02 -12.75 -15.33
N GLN A 116 5.79 -12.26 -15.28
CA GLN A 116 5.47 -10.92 -14.78
C GLN A 116 5.29 -10.93 -13.27
N VAL A 117 5.71 -9.85 -12.61
CA VAL A 117 5.67 -9.72 -11.15
C VAL A 117 4.66 -8.66 -10.76
N PHE A 118 3.81 -8.98 -9.80
CA PHE A 118 2.71 -8.13 -9.36
C PHE A 118 2.69 -7.99 -7.85
N ASP A 119 2.32 -6.79 -7.43
CA ASP A 119 1.85 -6.52 -6.07
C ASP A 119 0.37 -6.89 -5.98
N VAL A 120 -0.06 -7.48 -4.86
CA VAL A 120 -1.47 -7.81 -4.63
C VAL A 120 -2.03 -6.86 -3.59
N LYS A 121 -3.10 -6.15 -3.93
CA LYS A 121 -3.74 -5.20 -3.04
C LYS A 121 -5.22 -5.50 -2.92
N THR A 122 -5.70 -5.50 -1.69
CA THR A 122 -7.13 -5.63 -1.43
C THR A 122 -7.71 -4.25 -1.18
N ARG A 123 -8.83 -3.95 -1.84
CA ARG A 123 -9.48 -2.64 -1.73
C ARG A 123 -10.94 -2.80 -1.37
N ALA A 124 -11.28 -2.33 -0.17
CA ALA A 124 -12.66 -2.18 0.22
C ALA A 124 -13.34 -1.15 -0.69
N VAL A 125 -14.59 -1.37 -1.04
CA VAL A 125 -15.37 -0.40 -1.83
C VAL A 125 -15.51 0.95 -1.14
N PHE A 126 -15.79 1.97 -1.96
CA PHE A 126 -15.94 3.37 -1.59
C PHE A 126 -16.70 3.55 -0.27
N ASP A 127 -17.90 2.98 -0.16
CA ASP A 127 -18.76 3.14 1.01
C ASP A 127 -18.13 2.61 2.30
N VAL A 128 -17.47 1.45 2.23
CA VAL A 128 -16.78 0.85 3.38
C VAL A 128 -15.57 1.70 3.78
N ARG A 129 -14.81 2.21 2.81
CA ARG A 129 -13.62 3.06 3.08
C ARG A 129 -14.01 4.39 3.74
N HIS A 130 -15.13 4.96 3.35
CA HIS A 130 -15.59 6.25 3.86
C HIS A 130 -16.27 6.15 5.23
N ASP A 131 -16.76 4.97 5.62
CA ASP A 131 -17.31 4.70 6.95
C ASP A 131 -16.87 3.32 7.46
N ALA A 132 -15.56 3.18 7.71
CA ALA A 132 -14.98 1.92 8.14
C ALA A 132 -15.47 1.44 9.51
N ARG A 133 -16.05 2.32 10.35
CA ARG A 133 -16.63 1.95 11.65
C ARG A 133 -17.97 1.21 11.48
N ARG A 134 -18.73 1.53 10.43
CA ARG A 134 -20.00 0.89 10.10
C ARG A 134 -19.90 -0.01 8.88
N TYR A 135 -18.75 -0.68 8.72
CA TYR A 135 -18.47 -1.53 7.57
C TYR A 135 -19.50 -2.65 7.41
N GLU A 136 -20.08 -3.15 8.50
CA GLU A 136 -21.08 -4.22 8.50
C GLU A 136 -22.36 -3.85 7.76
N VAL A 137 -22.83 -2.62 7.95
CA VAL A 137 -24.03 -2.09 7.27
C VAL A 137 -23.76 -1.91 5.77
N LYS A 138 -22.49 -1.74 5.38
CA LYS A 138 -22.05 -1.48 4.01
C LYS A 138 -21.67 -2.74 3.23
N ARG A 139 -21.81 -3.93 3.82
CA ARG A 139 -21.53 -5.22 3.17
C ARG A 139 -22.36 -5.47 1.89
N LYS A 140 -23.51 -4.81 1.73
CA LYS A 140 -24.34 -4.94 0.51
C LYS A 140 -23.84 -4.13 -0.68
N TYR A 141 -22.86 -3.24 -0.49
CA TYR A 141 -22.35 -2.44 -1.60
C TYR A 141 -21.62 -3.35 -2.60
N ARG A 142 -21.98 -3.21 -3.88
CA ARG A 142 -21.26 -3.80 -5.02
C ARG A 142 -21.05 -2.74 -6.09
N ILE A 143 -20.05 -3.00 -6.93
CA ILE A 143 -19.83 -2.28 -8.19
C ILE A 143 -20.77 -2.94 -9.20
N THR A 144 -21.79 -2.21 -9.66
CA THR A 144 -22.80 -2.73 -10.59
C THR A 144 -22.82 -2.00 -11.93
N LYS A 145 -22.10 -0.88 -12.02
CA LYS A 145 -22.03 -0.03 -13.21
C LYS A 145 -20.58 0.20 -13.62
N ILE A 146 -20.35 0.45 -14.90
CA ILE A 146 -19.04 0.89 -15.38
C ILE A 146 -18.85 2.38 -15.04
N PHE A 147 -19.85 3.21 -15.38
CA PHE A 147 -19.79 4.67 -15.24
C PHE A 147 -20.77 5.20 -14.19
N GLY A 148 -20.48 6.39 -13.65
CA GLY A 148 -21.34 7.14 -12.74
C GLY A 148 -20.66 7.51 -11.41
N GLY A 149 -21.38 8.25 -10.56
CA GLY A 149 -20.87 8.71 -9.26
C GLY A 149 -21.14 7.78 -8.06
N ARG A 150 -21.77 6.62 -8.27
CA ARG A 150 -22.12 5.63 -7.23
C ARG A 150 -22.18 4.23 -7.82
N HIS A 151 -21.77 3.23 -7.04
CA HIS A 151 -21.78 1.82 -7.42
C HIS A 151 -21.10 1.55 -8.78
N SER A 152 -20.10 2.36 -9.11
CA SER A 152 -19.47 2.39 -10.42
C SER A 152 -17.98 2.13 -10.33
N TYR A 153 -17.47 1.44 -11.34
CA TYR A 153 -16.05 1.23 -11.52
C TYR A 153 -15.30 2.56 -11.71
N GLU A 154 -15.89 3.51 -12.46
CA GLU A 154 -15.34 4.87 -12.64
C GLU A 154 -15.07 5.57 -11.31
N LEU A 155 -15.98 5.47 -10.32
CA LEU A 155 -15.78 6.05 -9.00
C LEU A 155 -14.58 5.41 -8.28
N GLU A 156 -14.47 4.09 -8.33
CA GLU A 156 -13.38 3.36 -7.66
C GLU A 156 -12.02 3.71 -8.27
N ILE A 157 -11.95 3.78 -9.61
CA ILE A 157 -10.75 4.20 -10.34
C ILE A 157 -10.37 5.64 -10.02
N TYR A 158 -11.33 6.57 -10.09
CA TYR A 158 -11.10 7.97 -9.76
C TYR A 158 -10.57 8.14 -8.33
N GLU A 159 -11.08 7.35 -7.38
CA GLU A 159 -10.59 7.31 -6.01
C GLU A 159 -9.19 6.73 -5.87
N MET A 160 -8.85 5.71 -6.66
CA MET A 160 -7.51 5.14 -6.68
C MET A 160 -6.50 6.11 -7.27
N MET A 161 -6.83 6.78 -8.37
CA MET A 161 -5.98 7.81 -8.98
C MET A 161 -5.57 8.87 -7.95
N ARG A 162 -6.51 9.33 -7.11
CA ARG A 162 -6.22 10.38 -6.13
C ARG A 162 -5.45 9.90 -4.89
N ASN A 163 -5.75 8.69 -4.42
CA ASN A 163 -5.35 8.27 -3.07
C ASN A 163 -4.37 7.09 -3.02
N ALA A 164 -4.22 6.35 -4.11
CA ALA A 164 -3.52 5.06 -4.12
C ALA A 164 -2.44 4.93 -5.21
N PHE A 165 -2.69 5.42 -6.42
CA PHE A 165 -1.81 5.20 -7.58
C PHE A 165 -0.36 5.67 -7.34
N MET A 166 -0.16 6.80 -6.66
CA MET A 166 1.20 7.23 -6.31
C MET A 166 1.92 6.20 -5.41
N LYS A 167 1.23 5.65 -4.41
CA LYS A 167 1.79 4.65 -3.49
C LYS A 167 2.07 3.33 -4.21
N TYR A 168 1.09 2.86 -4.97
CA TYR A 168 1.19 1.63 -5.76
C TYR A 168 2.29 1.74 -6.83
N GLY A 169 2.36 2.87 -7.53
CA GLY A 169 3.39 3.15 -8.52
C GLY A 169 4.80 3.16 -7.93
N PHE A 170 5.00 3.78 -6.77
CA PHE A 170 6.29 3.74 -6.07
C PHE A 170 6.64 2.33 -5.60
N GLN A 171 5.68 1.58 -5.02
CA GLN A 171 5.93 0.21 -4.59
C GLN A 171 6.32 -0.68 -5.78
N ALA A 172 5.57 -0.60 -6.87
CA ALA A 172 5.85 -1.33 -8.10
C ALA A 172 7.20 -0.94 -8.71
N LYS A 173 7.55 0.36 -8.73
CA LYS A 173 8.85 0.83 -9.23
C LYS A 173 10.02 0.32 -8.38
N ILE A 174 9.91 0.38 -7.06
CA ILE A 174 10.95 -0.13 -6.14
C ILE A 174 11.10 -1.66 -6.31
N GLY A 175 10.00 -2.38 -6.44
CA GLY A 175 9.99 -3.84 -6.65
C GLY A 175 10.24 -4.30 -8.09
N ARG A 176 10.44 -3.38 -9.04
CA ARG A 176 10.48 -3.67 -10.50
C ARG A 176 9.31 -4.54 -10.95
N MET A 177 8.13 -4.28 -10.41
CA MET A 177 6.88 -4.99 -10.71
C MET A 177 6.25 -4.41 -11.97
N ASP A 178 5.54 -5.25 -12.73
CA ASP A 178 4.84 -4.88 -13.96
C ASP A 178 3.55 -4.10 -13.66
N GLY A 179 2.96 -4.33 -12.49
CA GLY A 179 1.78 -3.62 -12.03
C GLY A 179 1.25 -4.15 -10.70
N VAL A 180 -0.01 -3.82 -10.42
CA VAL A 180 -0.71 -4.18 -9.18
C VAL A 180 -2.02 -4.86 -9.51
N ILE A 181 -2.31 -5.99 -8.86
CA ILE A 181 -3.62 -6.63 -8.90
C ILE A 181 -4.44 -6.13 -7.72
N VAL A 182 -5.59 -5.52 -8.00
CA VAL A 182 -6.53 -5.02 -7.00
C VAL A 182 -7.72 -5.98 -6.88
N ALA A 183 -7.91 -6.54 -5.70
CA ALA A 183 -9.09 -7.32 -5.33
C ALA A 183 -10.13 -6.44 -4.63
N TYR A 184 -11.28 -6.24 -5.27
CA TYR A 184 -12.39 -5.46 -4.74
C TYR A 184 -13.25 -6.30 -3.79
N HIS A 185 -13.50 -5.77 -2.61
CA HIS A 185 -14.32 -6.44 -1.60
C HIS A 185 -15.26 -5.48 -0.87
N ASN A 186 -16.33 -6.04 -0.30
CA ASN A 186 -17.28 -5.34 0.59
C ASN A 186 -17.14 -5.79 2.04
N THR A 187 -16.04 -6.48 2.36
CA THR A 187 -15.71 -7.13 3.66
C THR A 187 -16.44 -8.45 3.93
N ALA A 188 -17.52 -8.73 3.20
CA ALA A 188 -18.17 -10.04 3.24
C ALA A 188 -17.62 -10.97 2.16
N GLU A 189 -17.27 -10.43 0.99
CA GLU A 189 -16.76 -11.20 -0.14
C GLU A 189 -15.85 -10.35 -1.04
N VAL A 190 -14.99 -11.05 -1.78
CA VAL A 190 -14.28 -10.50 -2.96
C VAL A 190 -15.16 -10.78 -4.18
N PHE A 191 -15.42 -9.75 -4.99
CA PHE A 191 -16.33 -9.86 -6.13
C PHE A 191 -15.78 -9.29 -7.43
N GLY A 192 -14.52 -8.86 -7.44
CA GLY A 192 -13.90 -8.34 -8.64
C GLY A 192 -12.40 -8.22 -8.50
N PHE A 193 -11.70 -8.45 -9.59
CA PHE A 193 -10.27 -8.24 -9.70
C PHE A 193 -9.98 -7.27 -10.82
N GLN A 194 -8.93 -6.50 -10.65
CA GLN A 194 -8.44 -5.60 -11.67
C GLN A 194 -6.92 -5.63 -11.69
N TYR A 195 -6.37 -5.78 -12.89
CA TYR A 195 -4.97 -5.49 -13.12
C TYR A 195 -4.77 -4.00 -13.44
N LEU A 196 -3.83 -3.36 -12.74
CA LEU A 196 -3.39 -1.99 -12.94
C LEU A 196 -1.92 -2.00 -13.39
N PRO A 197 -1.65 -1.83 -14.69
CA PRO A 197 -0.28 -1.71 -15.19
C PRO A 197 0.45 -0.52 -14.54
N LEU A 198 1.75 -0.67 -14.28
CA LEU A 198 2.58 0.43 -13.79
C LEU A 198 2.52 1.64 -14.74
N ALA A 199 2.58 1.40 -16.05
CA ALA A 199 2.55 2.45 -17.07
C ALA A 199 1.26 3.29 -17.01
N ASP A 200 0.12 2.67 -16.72
CA ASP A 200 -1.16 3.37 -16.60
C ASP A 200 -1.18 4.26 -15.35
N MET A 201 -0.71 3.74 -14.22
CA MET A 201 -0.58 4.53 -12.99
C MET A 201 0.36 5.73 -13.19
N GLU A 202 1.50 5.52 -13.87
CA GLU A 202 2.46 6.57 -14.20
C GLU A 202 1.85 7.63 -15.12
N ARG A 203 1.13 7.20 -16.16
CA ARG A 203 0.42 8.09 -17.07
C ARG A 203 -0.64 8.92 -16.35
N CYS A 204 -1.41 8.32 -15.45
CA CYS A 204 -2.46 9.02 -14.70
C CYS A 204 -1.92 10.08 -13.74
N ILE A 205 -0.78 9.81 -13.08
CA ILE A 205 -0.24 10.72 -12.05
C ILE A 205 0.71 11.76 -12.64
N TYR A 206 1.58 11.33 -13.57
CA TYR A 206 2.69 12.15 -14.06
C TYR A 206 2.58 12.50 -15.54
N GLY A 207 1.58 11.99 -16.26
CA GLY A 207 1.39 12.21 -17.69
C GLY A 207 2.20 11.25 -18.59
N GLY A 208 3.13 10.48 -18.03
CA GLY A 208 3.95 9.51 -18.76
C GLY A 208 5.08 8.92 -17.92
N ARG A 209 5.77 7.93 -18.48
CA ARG A 209 6.85 7.18 -17.80
C ARG A 209 8.07 8.04 -17.53
N GLU A 210 8.42 8.92 -18.46
CA GLU A 210 9.58 9.81 -18.37
C GLU A 210 9.42 10.79 -17.21
N ALA A 211 8.26 11.44 -17.11
CA ALA A 211 7.92 12.32 -16.01
C ALA A 211 7.86 11.55 -14.67
N ALA A 212 7.32 10.33 -14.66
CA ALA A 212 7.30 9.48 -13.48
C ALA A 212 8.71 9.07 -13.01
N ASN A 213 9.65 8.86 -13.93
CA ASN A 213 11.05 8.57 -13.60
C ASN A 213 11.73 9.78 -12.95
N VAL A 214 11.54 10.98 -13.52
CA VAL A 214 12.07 12.23 -12.96
C VAL A 214 11.48 12.48 -11.57
N ALA A 215 10.16 12.33 -11.39
CA ALA A 215 9.51 12.51 -10.10
C ALA A 215 10.01 11.52 -9.05
N PHE A 216 10.21 10.25 -9.42
CA PHE A 216 10.76 9.24 -8.51
C PHE A 216 12.21 9.56 -8.12
N ASP A 217 13.07 9.90 -9.08
CA ASP A 217 14.46 10.25 -8.83
C ASP A 217 14.59 11.50 -7.92
N LEU A 218 13.82 12.55 -8.19
CA LEU A 218 13.76 13.74 -7.34
C LEU A 218 13.27 13.41 -5.93
N SER A 219 12.25 12.55 -5.80
CA SER A 219 11.73 12.13 -4.49
C SER A 219 12.80 11.42 -3.67
N VAL A 220 13.55 10.50 -4.29
CA VAL A 220 14.66 9.79 -3.64
C VAL A 220 15.80 10.74 -3.29
N LYS A 221 16.14 11.69 -4.16
CA LYS A 221 17.18 12.71 -3.90
C LYS A 221 16.81 13.62 -2.74
N VAL A 222 15.59 14.12 -2.70
CA VAL A 222 15.09 14.94 -1.57
C VAL A 222 15.14 14.16 -0.27
N LEU A 223 14.68 12.90 -0.27
CA LEU A 223 14.78 12.03 0.90
C LEU A 223 16.24 11.80 1.31
N GLN A 224 17.15 11.63 0.35
CA GLN A 224 18.57 11.45 0.62
C GLN A 224 19.15 12.67 1.32
N THR A 225 18.97 13.86 0.74
CA THR A 225 19.43 15.13 1.31
C THR A 225 18.89 15.35 2.72
N LEU A 226 17.61 15.05 2.94
CA LEU A 226 16.99 15.18 4.25
C LEU A 226 17.61 14.22 5.28
N LEU A 227 17.78 12.95 4.93
CA LEU A 227 18.39 11.97 5.85
C LEU A 227 19.88 12.24 6.07
N ASP A 228 20.60 12.75 5.08
CA ASP A 228 21.98 13.17 5.24
C ASP A 228 22.08 14.31 6.25
N PHE A 229 21.24 15.34 6.11
CA PHE A 229 21.16 16.43 7.07
C PHE A 229 20.86 15.93 8.49
N LEU A 230 19.86 15.05 8.64
CA LEU A 230 19.48 14.49 9.94
C LEU A 230 20.52 13.53 10.56
N THR A 231 21.47 13.03 9.78
CA THR A 231 22.48 12.04 10.24
C THR A 231 23.91 12.60 10.27
N GLN A 232 24.07 13.91 10.07
CA GLN A 232 25.34 14.65 10.20
C GLN A 232 25.78 14.80 11.67
N GLU A 233 24.85 14.92 12.61
CA GLU A 233 25.18 15.01 14.04
C GLU A 233 25.47 13.62 14.63
N GLU A 234 26.70 13.42 15.13
CA GLU A 234 27.13 12.15 15.75
C GLU A 234 26.31 11.75 17.00
N GLU A 235 25.71 12.71 17.70
CA GLU A 235 24.87 12.46 18.89
C GLU A 235 23.57 11.71 18.54
N LEU A 236 23.00 11.95 17.35
CA LEU A 236 21.84 11.19 16.86
C LEU A 236 22.23 9.77 16.39
N SER A 237 23.52 9.47 16.24
CA SER A 237 23.97 8.20 15.67
C SER A 237 23.96 7.00 16.63
N LYS A 238 23.98 7.24 17.94
CA LYS A 238 23.98 6.20 18.97
C LYS A 238 22.56 6.01 19.51
N ASN A 239 21.78 5.18 18.84
CA ASN A 239 20.41 4.77 19.22
C ASN A 239 19.31 5.85 19.20
N SER A 240 19.51 7.00 18.56
CA SER A 240 18.45 8.00 18.52
C SER A 240 17.29 7.55 17.63
N THR A 241 16.07 7.73 18.13
CA THR A 241 14.86 7.57 17.36
C THR A 241 14.47 8.93 16.80
N ILE A 242 14.66 9.14 15.50
CA ILE A 242 14.13 10.32 14.83
C ILE A 242 12.65 10.10 14.54
N LYS A 243 11.77 10.70 15.35
CA LYS A 243 10.33 10.74 15.05
C LYS A 243 10.08 11.84 14.03
N MET A 244 9.92 11.48 12.77
CA MET A 244 9.30 12.39 11.80
C MET A 244 7.78 12.42 12.09
N THR A 245 7.30 13.52 12.68
CA THR A 245 5.87 13.75 12.98
C THR A 245 5.19 14.56 11.90
#